data_AF-A0A9X6WSP0-F1
#
_entry.id   AF-A0A9X6WSP0-F1
#
_cell.length_a   1.000
_cell.length_b   1.000
_cell.length_c   1.000
_cell.angle_alpha   90.00
_cell.angle_beta   90.00
_cell.angle_gamma   90.00
#
_symmetry.space_group_name_H-M   'P 1'
#
loop_
_entity.id
_entity.type
_entity.pdbx_description
1 polymer ?
#
loop_
_entity_poly.entity_id
_entity_poly.type
_entity_poly.pdbx_seq_one_letter_code
_entity_poly.pdbx_strand_id
1 'polypeptide(L)'
;MKLLSKPSHFKFEKEKEVTNFKYFRLSPTERNWVGKTYITKKEVEPFFSELLTTSKEFEQIFVETDINFDISIFVDLSVFNGNHEKSEQILDFLEEIEDFYSPETGSIELENLRIKYMKKIKKLTERIENHAYLYRWYYNNTSHSFAPVIFEHLNEIIKRKGRKFVRLADKGMDDNVRIIKQKMAQKQKKQSLSEREYNRIRDDILDELVEKLGRTLKEENRKNFEQFFKFSFSEPSLLYFAVYSMRNYIKQIEIYRNEHGIDIILRKTLLLYIETVNHRMKCVFKEIERGIRFDGKTKETMPISNEMLINSMLEYETHLSSFINNDKVSVYPQSLYALKNMEDTDEREKIGVLKAIVEWAAERINQKANIFESIIWTHKINHPFFNDIGLNEISFLSQDMVRGPEGDELSILASGLYKDEALIYFPIFNPKSWEGLNSKQCALMAYGICLYHDMLNKENYKLIPSSSNRESVFEDKKEYELVLLTRNKDVLHKKNRKIETPKYNAQQKERTRSEHWVNFHFRKLKEGQSASEEARGIALKYGFKQIPKGFTFVDSFIRGDRTIDPSTVHVSAVDVLAHTLKKMDTVEKEISSSL
;
A
#
# COMPACT_ATOMS: atom_id res chain seq x y z
N MET A 1 10.79 14.93 -14.17
CA MET A 1 10.06 13.81 -13.54
C MET A 1 8.71 14.34 -13.11
N LYS A 2 7.61 13.64 -13.39
CA LYS A 2 6.25 14.10 -13.02
C LYS A 2 5.83 13.40 -11.73
N LEU A 3 5.06 14.09 -10.88
CA LEU A 3 4.34 13.42 -9.79
C LEU A 3 3.26 12.51 -10.38
N LEU A 4 2.87 11.49 -9.61
CA LEU A 4 1.86 10.49 -9.98
C LEU A 4 0.61 11.11 -10.61
N SER A 5 0.25 10.70 -11.82
CA SER A 5 -1.02 11.11 -12.41
C SER A 5 -2.16 10.24 -11.89
N LYS A 6 -3.28 10.88 -11.53
CA LYS A 6 -4.53 10.18 -11.27
C LYS A 6 -5.10 9.63 -12.58
N PRO A 7 -5.58 8.38 -12.63
CA PRO A 7 -6.32 7.89 -13.79
C PRO A 7 -7.54 8.78 -14.07
N SER A 8 -7.83 9.02 -15.35
CA SER A 8 -8.95 9.88 -15.78
C SER A 8 -10.32 9.33 -15.35
N HIS A 9 -10.46 8.00 -15.35
CA HIS A 9 -11.68 7.29 -14.94
C HIS A 9 -11.79 7.09 -13.41
N PHE A 10 -10.69 7.27 -12.68
CA PHE A 10 -10.70 7.20 -11.22
C PHE A 10 -11.48 8.40 -10.67
N LYS A 11 -12.66 8.13 -10.11
CA LYS A 11 -13.49 9.14 -9.45
C LYS A 11 -13.47 8.91 -7.96
N PHE A 12 -13.00 9.90 -7.22
CA PHE A 12 -12.99 9.90 -5.75
C PHE A 12 -14.39 9.74 -5.14
N GLU A 13 -15.44 10.02 -5.90
CA GLU A 13 -16.82 9.99 -5.41
C GLU A 13 -17.57 8.69 -5.71
N LYS A 14 -16.96 7.79 -6.49
CA LYS A 14 -17.60 6.53 -6.89
C LYS A 14 -16.98 5.37 -6.14
N GLU A 15 -17.83 4.55 -5.52
CA GLU A 15 -17.42 3.23 -5.07
C GLU A 15 -16.87 2.45 -6.27
N LYS A 16 -15.72 1.80 -6.07
CA LYS A 16 -15.16 0.95 -7.12
C LYS A 16 -15.96 -0.33 -7.23
N GLU A 17 -16.17 -0.73 -8.48
CA GLU A 17 -16.91 -1.94 -8.79
C GLU A 17 -16.03 -3.17 -8.59
N VAL A 18 -16.45 -4.02 -7.64
CA VAL A 18 -15.91 -5.38 -7.50
C VAL A 18 -16.78 -6.32 -8.31
N THR A 19 -16.16 -7.09 -9.20
CA THR A 19 -16.86 -8.13 -9.93
C THR A 19 -17.01 -9.35 -9.04
N ASN A 20 -18.26 -9.73 -8.75
CA ASN A 20 -18.57 -10.87 -7.90
C ASN A 20 -18.75 -12.12 -8.76
N PHE A 21 -17.93 -13.13 -8.52
CA PHE A 21 -18.16 -14.50 -8.95
C PHE A 21 -18.64 -15.32 -7.75
N LYS A 22 -19.27 -16.47 -8.00
CA LYS A 22 -19.80 -17.33 -6.94
C LYS A 22 -18.75 -17.76 -5.90
N TYR A 23 -17.51 -18.00 -6.33
CA TYR A 23 -16.45 -18.58 -5.50
C TYR A 23 -15.30 -17.63 -5.17
N PHE A 24 -15.28 -16.44 -5.77
CA PHE A 24 -14.29 -15.40 -5.53
C PHE A 24 -14.80 -14.03 -6.02
N ARG A 25 -14.17 -12.97 -5.56
CA ARG A 25 -14.38 -11.61 -6.04
C ARG A 25 -13.12 -11.14 -6.75
N LEU A 26 -13.26 -10.33 -7.78
CA LEU A 26 -12.14 -9.84 -8.57
C LEU A 26 -12.29 -8.34 -8.81
N SER A 27 -11.19 -7.61 -8.62
CA SER A 27 -11.09 -6.20 -8.98
C SER A 27 -9.73 -5.89 -9.60
N PRO A 28 -9.67 -5.48 -10.88
CA PRO A 28 -8.46 -4.88 -11.42
C PRO A 28 -8.23 -3.48 -10.82
N THR A 29 -6.98 -3.05 -10.81
CA THR A 29 -6.66 -1.63 -10.60
C THR A 29 -7.00 -0.81 -11.86
N GLU A 30 -7.20 0.50 -11.72
CA GLU A 30 -7.54 1.38 -12.86
C GLU A 30 -6.37 1.55 -13.85
N ARG A 31 -5.16 1.49 -13.33
CA ARG A 31 -3.88 1.45 -14.05
C ARG A 31 -2.92 0.53 -13.31
N ASN A 32 -1.80 0.19 -13.94
CA ASN A 32 -0.71 -0.45 -13.21
C ASN A 32 0.02 0.55 -12.30
N TRP A 33 0.36 0.08 -11.10
CA TRP A 33 1.13 0.80 -10.07
C TRP A 33 2.52 0.21 -9.87
N VAL A 34 2.83 -0.87 -10.58
CA VAL A 34 4.18 -1.42 -10.67
C VAL A 34 4.57 -1.67 -12.13
N GLY A 35 5.86 -1.85 -12.39
CA GLY A 35 6.37 -2.14 -13.72
C GLY A 35 6.65 -0.91 -14.59
N LYS A 36 7.13 -1.18 -15.82
CA LYS A 36 7.71 -0.17 -16.73
C LYS A 36 6.83 0.22 -17.92
N THR A 37 5.68 -0.41 -18.08
CA THR A 37 4.72 -0.12 -19.16
C THR A 37 3.47 0.45 -18.54
N TYR A 38 2.90 1.49 -19.13
CA TYR A 38 1.62 2.04 -18.67
C TYR A 38 0.48 1.27 -19.32
N ILE A 39 -0.41 0.72 -18.50
CA ILE A 39 -1.55 -0.10 -18.90
C ILE A 39 -2.77 0.41 -18.17
N THR A 40 -3.88 0.52 -18.88
CA THR A 40 -5.17 0.99 -18.39
C THR A 40 -6.19 -0.14 -18.38
N LYS A 41 -7.25 0.01 -17.56
CA LYS A 41 -8.32 -0.99 -17.45
C LYS A 41 -8.93 -1.37 -18.81
N LYS A 42 -8.99 -0.44 -19.75
CA LYS A 42 -9.50 -0.67 -21.11
C LYS A 42 -8.71 -1.73 -21.89
N GLU A 43 -7.40 -1.80 -21.67
CA GLU A 43 -6.53 -2.76 -22.38
C GLU A 43 -6.73 -4.19 -21.89
N VAL A 44 -7.20 -4.35 -20.65
CA VAL A 44 -7.44 -5.67 -20.04
C VAL A 44 -8.91 -6.09 -20.08
N GLU A 45 -9.81 -5.18 -20.44
CA GLU A 45 -11.26 -5.41 -20.51
C GLU A 45 -11.66 -6.70 -21.27
N PRO A 46 -11.00 -7.10 -22.38
CA PRO A 46 -11.32 -8.37 -23.05
C PRO A 46 -11.15 -9.59 -22.13
N PHE A 47 -10.07 -9.64 -21.34
CA PHE A 47 -9.81 -10.73 -20.39
C PHE A 47 -10.92 -10.82 -19.34
N PHE A 48 -11.32 -9.68 -18.76
CA PHE A 48 -12.37 -9.63 -17.74
C PHE A 48 -13.75 -9.93 -18.30
N SER A 49 -14.04 -9.48 -19.53
CA SER A 49 -15.29 -9.75 -20.23
C SER A 49 -15.45 -11.24 -20.50
N GLU A 50 -14.40 -11.89 -21.04
CA GLU A 50 -14.41 -13.33 -21.30
C GLU A 50 -14.60 -14.13 -20.00
N LEU A 51 -13.88 -13.75 -18.94
CA LEU A 51 -14.03 -14.34 -17.61
C LEU A 51 -15.49 -14.23 -17.14
N LEU A 52 -16.11 -13.06 -17.21
CA LEU A 52 -17.50 -12.88 -16.81
C LEU A 52 -18.47 -13.76 -17.62
N THR A 53 -18.29 -13.81 -18.95
CA THR A 53 -19.15 -14.59 -19.84
C THR A 53 -19.06 -16.10 -19.61
N THR A 54 -17.90 -16.61 -19.22
CA THR A 54 -17.64 -18.05 -19.02
C THR A 54 -17.91 -18.51 -17.58
N SER A 55 -18.19 -17.58 -16.65
CA SER A 55 -18.34 -17.87 -15.22
C SER A 55 -19.26 -19.05 -14.87
N LYS A 56 -20.42 -19.15 -15.53
CA LYS A 56 -21.41 -20.22 -15.28
C LYS A 56 -20.90 -21.61 -15.65
N GLU A 57 -20.09 -21.72 -16.70
CA GLU A 57 -19.53 -23.00 -17.16
C GLU A 57 -18.57 -23.57 -16.11
N PHE A 58 -17.81 -22.69 -15.48
CA PHE A 58 -16.86 -23.07 -14.44
C PHE A 58 -17.48 -23.25 -13.06
N GLU A 59 -18.72 -22.83 -12.79
CA GLU A 59 -19.29 -23.01 -11.44
C GLU A 59 -19.36 -24.47 -11.00
N GLN A 60 -19.57 -25.39 -11.93
CA GLN A 60 -19.74 -26.81 -11.64
C GLN A 60 -18.45 -27.46 -11.13
N ILE A 61 -17.27 -27.00 -11.56
CA ILE A 61 -15.98 -27.57 -11.12
C ILE A 61 -15.76 -27.33 -9.62
N PHE A 62 -16.33 -26.26 -9.06
CA PHE A 62 -16.07 -25.85 -7.69
C PHE A 62 -16.90 -26.58 -6.64
N VAL A 63 -17.90 -27.38 -7.03
CA VAL A 63 -18.79 -28.11 -6.10
C VAL A 63 -18.00 -28.94 -5.10
N GLU A 64 -16.93 -29.60 -5.56
CA GLU A 64 -16.07 -30.41 -4.69
C GLU A 64 -15.15 -29.59 -3.79
N THR A 65 -15.00 -28.29 -4.04
CA THR A 65 -14.13 -27.37 -3.28
C THR A 65 -14.93 -26.30 -2.54
N ASP A 66 -16.21 -26.58 -2.29
CA ASP A 66 -17.03 -25.68 -1.51
C ASP A 66 -16.55 -25.65 -0.06
N ILE A 67 -16.13 -24.47 0.36
CA ILE A 67 -15.55 -24.16 1.67
C ILE A 67 -16.10 -22.81 2.07
N ASN A 68 -16.34 -22.62 3.38
CA ASN A 68 -16.88 -21.39 3.94
C ASN A 68 -15.79 -20.31 4.03
N PHE A 69 -15.29 -19.91 2.87
CA PHE A 69 -14.13 -19.06 2.71
C PHE A 69 -14.32 -18.08 1.55
N ASP A 70 -14.34 -16.79 1.87
CA ASP A 70 -14.52 -15.69 0.92
C ASP A 70 -13.16 -15.26 0.37
N ILE A 71 -12.96 -15.35 -0.95
CA ILE A 71 -11.71 -14.95 -1.61
C ILE A 71 -11.97 -13.64 -2.36
N SER A 72 -11.20 -12.59 -2.09
CA SER A 72 -11.20 -11.35 -2.86
C SER A 72 -9.83 -11.11 -3.47
N ILE A 73 -9.77 -10.98 -4.79
CA ILE A 73 -8.55 -10.85 -5.57
C ILE A 73 -8.50 -9.44 -6.15
N PHE A 74 -7.48 -8.68 -5.78
CA PHE A 74 -7.10 -7.41 -6.38
C PHE A 74 -5.94 -7.66 -7.32
N VAL A 75 -6.04 -7.20 -8.56
CA VAL A 75 -5.02 -7.45 -9.60
C VAL A 75 -4.49 -6.14 -10.12
N ASP A 76 -3.19 -5.91 -9.95
CA ASP A 76 -2.52 -4.81 -10.62
C ASP A 76 -2.42 -5.06 -12.12
N LEU A 77 -2.73 -4.05 -12.94
CA LEU A 77 -2.71 -4.22 -14.40
C LEU A 77 -1.34 -4.57 -14.98
N SER A 78 -0.24 -4.41 -14.22
CA SER A 78 1.10 -4.86 -14.62
C SER A 78 1.17 -6.34 -14.97
N VAL A 79 0.26 -7.15 -14.42
CA VAL A 79 0.14 -8.59 -14.72
C VAL A 79 -0.17 -8.85 -16.20
N PHE A 80 -0.74 -7.87 -16.91
CA PHE A 80 -1.13 -7.97 -18.32
C PHE A 80 -0.11 -7.32 -19.28
N ASN A 81 1.09 -7.01 -18.82
CA ASN A 81 2.12 -6.31 -19.60
C ASN A 81 2.82 -7.19 -20.67
N GLY A 82 2.06 -7.75 -21.60
CA GLY A 82 2.51 -8.35 -22.87
C GLY A 82 3.36 -9.63 -22.79
N ASN A 83 4.00 -9.89 -21.66
CA ASN A 83 4.78 -11.09 -21.37
C ASN A 83 4.05 -11.89 -20.30
N HIS A 84 2.86 -12.41 -20.62
CA HIS A 84 2.24 -13.40 -19.76
C HIS A 84 3.24 -14.55 -19.61
N GLU A 85 3.66 -14.82 -18.37
CA GLU A 85 4.49 -15.98 -18.10
C GLU A 85 3.66 -17.20 -18.54
N LYS A 86 4.08 -17.86 -19.61
CA LYS A 86 3.51 -19.11 -20.12
C LYS A 86 4.57 -20.18 -19.96
N SER A 87 4.14 -21.42 -19.76
CA SER A 87 5.05 -22.56 -19.81
C SER A 87 4.90 -23.25 -21.16
N GLU A 88 5.77 -22.92 -22.12
CA GLU A 88 5.81 -23.64 -23.41
C GLU A 88 5.98 -25.14 -23.17
N GLN A 89 6.84 -25.52 -22.23
CA GLN A 89 7.06 -26.92 -21.86
C GLN A 89 5.79 -27.69 -21.45
N ILE A 90 4.84 -27.06 -20.72
CA ILE A 90 3.59 -27.76 -20.36
C ILE A 90 2.62 -27.77 -21.53
N LEU A 91 2.54 -26.68 -22.29
CA LEU A 91 1.66 -26.60 -23.48
C LEU A 91 2.07 -27.65 -24.51
N ASP A 92 3.34 -27.69 -24.90
CA ASP A 92 3.90 -28.68 -25.82
C ASP A 92 3.63 -30.12 -25.34
N PHE A 93 3.68 -30.34 -24.03
CA PHE A 93 3.40 -31.66 -23.48
C PHE A 93 1.92 -32.02 -23.52
N LEU A 94 1.05 -31.07 -23.18
CA LEU A 94 -0.40 -31.29 -23.18
C LEU A 94 -0.92 -31.55 -24.59
N GLU A 95 -0.37 -30.85 -25.59
CA GLU A 95 -0.60 -31.11 -27.01
C GLU A 95 -0.06 -32.50 -27.39
N GLU A 96 1.18 -32.85 -27.00
CA GLU A 96 1.79 -34.15 -27.28
C GLU A 96 0.95 -35.34 -26.74
N ILE A 97 0.29 -35.19 -25.59
CA ILE A 97 -0.54 -36.27 -25.02
C ILE A 97 -1.99 -36.26 -25.48
N GLU A 98 -2.48 -35.18 -26.08
CA GLU A 98 -3.86 -35.06 -26.56
C GLU A 98 -4.14 -36.01 -27.73
N ASP A 99 -3.13 -36.16 -28.60
CA ASP A 99 -3.13 -37.12 -29.72
C ASP A 99 -2.91 -38.57 -29.27
N PHE A 100 -2.70 -38.83 -27.97
CA PHE A 100 -2.51 -40.18 -27.43
C PHE A 100 -3.86 -40.91 -27.30
N TYR A 101 -4.48 -41.20 -28.43
CA TYR A 101 -5.55 -42.19 -28.49
C TYR A 101 -4.94 -43.56 -28.23
N SER A 102 -5.63 -44.39 -27.46
CA SER A 102 -5.23 -45.77 -27.22
C SER A 102 -5.89 -46.69 -28.24
N PRO A 103 -5.33 -46.94 -29.45
CA PRO A 103 -5.67 -48.13 -30.21
C PRO A 103 -4.62 -49.23 -30.00
N GLU A 104 -5.14 -50.44 -29.91
CA GLU A 104 -4.46 -51.75 -29.91
C GLU A 104 -3.45 -51.98 -28.77
N THR A 105 -3.98 -52.52 -27.67
CA THR A 105 -3.23 -53.26 -26.65
C THR A 105 -2.27 -54.25 -27.31
N GLY A 106 -0.96 -53.98 -27.26
CA GLY A 106 0.06 -54.99 -27.61
C GLY A 106 1.43 -54.49 -28.08
N SER A 107 1.58 -53.24 -28.51
CA SER A 107 2.89 -52.75 -28.98
C SER A 107 3.79 -52.31 -27.81
N ILE A 108 5.01 -52.88 -27.74
CA ILE A 108 6.03 -52.53 -26.73
C ILE A 108 6.41 -51.05 -26.81
N GLU A 109 6.38 -50.47 -28.01
CA GLU A 109 6.69 -49.07 -28.25
C GLU A 109 5.64 -48.13 -27.63
N LEU A 110 4.35 -48.46 -27.75
CA LEU A 110 3.26 -47.70 -27.14
C LEU A 110 3.32 -47.76 -25.61
N GLU A 111 3.64 -48.93 -25.04
CA GLU A 111 3.78 -49.07 -23.58
C GLU A 111 4.99 -48.28 -23.05
N ASN A 112 6.12 -48.30 -23.77
CA ASN A 112 7.28 -47.47 -23.46
C ASN A 112 6.96 -45.97 -23.51
N LEU A 113 6.20 -45.55 -24.53
CA LEU A 113 5.73 -44.17 -24.67
C LEU A 113 4.79 -43.77 -23.53
N ARG A 114 3.86 -44.65 -23.16
CA ARG A 114 2.97 -44.46 -22.00
C ARG A 114 3.76 -44.28 -20.72
N ILE A 115 4.75 -45.13 -20.46
CA ILE A 115 5.64 -45.01 -19.28
C ILE A 115 6.40 -43.67 -19.29
N LYS A 116 6.88 -43.22 -20.45
CA LYS A 116 7.54 -41.92 -20.63
C LYS A 116 6.58 -40.77 -20.24
N TYR A 117 5.35 -40.78 -20.74
CA TYR A 117 4.35 -39.75 -20.44
C TYR A 117 3.91 -39.77 -18.98
N MET A 118 3.71 -40.95 -18.39
CA MET A 118 3.44 -41.08 -16.95
C MET A 118 4.53 -40.45 -16.08
N LYS A 119 5.81 -40.64 -16.43
CA LYS A 119 6.94 -39.99 -15.72
C LYS A 119 6.91 -38.46 -15.89
N LYS A 120 6.58 -37.97 -17.09
CA LYS A 120 6.47 -36.53 -17.40
C LYS A 120 5.28 -35.89 -16.65
N ILE A 121 4.12 -36.55 -16.61
CA ILE A 121 2.94 -36.14 -15.81
C ILE A 121 3.32 -35.98 -14.36
N LYS A 122 3.91 -37.01 -13.72
CA LYS A 122 4.33 -36.94 -12.31
C LYS A 122 5.22 -35.73 -12.04
N LYS A 123 6.27 -35.54 -12.85
CA LYS A 123 7.18 -34.39 -12.74
C LYS A 123 6.47 -33.04 -12.91
N LEU A 124 5.51 -32.95 -13.82
CA LEU A 124 4.77 -31.70 -14.06
C LEU A 124 3.76 -31.41 -12.94
N THR A 125 3.08 -32.42 -12.41
CA THR A 125 2.14 -32.30 -11.28
C THR A 125 2.83 -31.91 -9.96
N GLU A 126 4.12 -32.20 -9.80
CA GLU A 126 4.89 -31.77 -8.62
C GLU A 126 5.10 -30.24 -8.55
N ARG A 127 5.03 -29.55 -9.69
CA ARG A 127 5.18 -28.10 -9.81
C ARG A 127 3.81 -27.44 -9.68
N ILE A 128 3.60 -26.68 -8.61
CA ILE A 128 2.30 -26.06 -8.32
C ILE A 128 1.90 -25.06 -9.40
N GLU A 129 2.88 -24.35 -9.99
CA GLU A 129 2.63 -23.41 -11.07
C GLU A 129 1.95 -24.03 -12.30
N ASN A 130 2.07 -25.33 -12.49
CA ASN A 130 1.45 -26.05 -13.60
C ASN A 130 0.00 -26.47 -13.34
N HIS A 131 -0.49 -26.39 -12.09
CA HIS A 131 -1.75 -27.00 -11.69
C HIS A 131 -2.95 -26.44 -12.45
N ALA A 132 -2.96 -25.12 -12.73
CA ALA A 132 -4.04 -24.51 -13.49
C ALA A 132 -4.18 -25.11 -14.90
N TYR A 133 -3.06 -25.27 -15.62
CA TYR A 133 -3.05 -25.91 -16.95
C TYR A 133 -3.47 -27.38 -16.88
N LEU A 134 -2.96 -28.13 -15.91
CA LEU A 134 -3.25 -29.56 -15.79
C LEU A 134 -4.71 -29.84 -15.40
N TYR A 135 -5.29 -29.05 -14.49
CA TYR A 135 -6.72 -29.14 -14.20
C TYR A 135 -7.56 -28.75 -15.42
N ARG A 136 -7.23 -27.64 -16.11
CA ARG A 136 -7.92 -27.27 -17.34
C ARG A 136 -7.93 -28.41 -18.34
N TRP A 137 -6.76 -28.99 -18.60
CA TRP A 137 -6.63 -30.10 -19.54
C TRP A 137 -7.45 -31.31 -19.09
N TYR A 138 -7.41 -31.68 -17.81
CA TYR A 138 -8.23 -32.78 -17.27
C TYR A 138 -9.72 -32.57 -17.51
N TYR A 139 -10.25 -31.38 -17.18
CA TYR A 139 -11.68 -31.11 -17.32
C TYR A 139 -12.13 -31.06 -18.78
N ASN A 140 -11.26 -30.64 -19.70
CA ASN A 140 -11.53 -30.66 -21.13
C ASN A 140 -11.40 -32.06 -21.75
N ASN A 141 -10.66 -32.97 -21.10
CA ASN A 141 -10.28 -34.28 -21.64
C ASN A 141 -10.64 -35.43 -20.68
N THR A 142 -11.79 -35.36 -20.00
CA THR A 142 -12.16 -36.33 -18.95
C THR A 142 -12.21 -37.79 -19.42
N SER A 143 -12.47 -38.04 -20.71
CA SER A 143 -12.46 -39.36 -21.33
C SER A 143 -11.06 -39.85 -21.74
N HIS A 144 -10.02 -39.03 -21.63
CA HIS A 144 -8.68 -39.38 -22.05
C HIS A 144 -8.00 -40.35 -21.07
N SER A 145 -7.18 -41.27 -21.59
CA SER A 145 -6.53 -42.34 -20.80
C SER A 145 -5.64 -41.82 -19.65
N PHE A 146 -5.02 -40.65 -19.83
CA PHE A 146 -4.21 -39.98 -18.80
C PHE A 146 -5.00 -39.07 -17.85
N ALA A 147 -6.27 -38.76 -18.12
CA ALA A 147 -7.04 -37.81 -17.34
C ALA A 147 -7.18 -38.24 -15.85
N PRO A 148 -7.56 -39.49 -15.53
CA PRO A 148 -7.65 -39.93 -14.13
C PRO A 148 -6.32 -39.81 -13.38
N VAL A 149 -5.22 -40.16 -14.05
CA VAL A 149 -3.87 -40.10 -13.48
C VAL A 149 -3.46 -38.67 -13.15
N ILE A 150 -3.72 -37.73 -14.07
CA ILE A 150 -3.41 -36.31 -13.86
C ILE A 150 -4.18 -35.79 -12.65
N PHE A 151 -5.50 -36.05 -12.60
CA PHE A 151 -6.34 -35.60 -11.51
C PHE A 151 -5.94 -36.18 -10.15
N GLU A 152 -5.64 -37.48 -10.09
CA GLU A 152 -5.21 -38.15 -8.86
C GLU A 152 -3.90 -37.55 -8.33
N HIS A 153 -2.89 -37.39 -9.19
CA HIS A 153 -1.60 -36.82 -8.78
C HIS A 153 -1.72 -35.36 -8.38
N LEU A 154 -2.51 -34.54 -9.07
CA LEU A 154 -2.75 -33.15 -8.65
C LEU A 154 -3.34 -33.09 -7.24
N ASN A 155 -4.40 -33.87 -6.97
CA ASN A 155 -5.03 -33.92 -5.66
C ASN A 155 -4.10 -34.46 -4.58
N GLU A 156 -3.26 -35.46 -4.88
CA GLU A 156 -2.26 -35.99 -3.96
C GLU A 156 -1.23 -34.92 -3.56
N ILE A 157 -0.73 -34.15 -4.54
CA ILE A 157 0.24 -33.09 -4.30
C ILE A 157 -0.37 -31.97 -3.45
N ILE A 158 -1.59 -31.51 -3.78
CA ILE A 158 -2.30 -30.49 -3.01
C ILE A 158 -2.55 -30.97 -1.57
N LYS A 159 -3.01 -32.21 -1.41
CA LYS A 159 -3.21 -32.85 -0.10
C LYS A 159 -1.93 -32.89 0.70
N ARG A 160 -0.81 -33.33 0.10
CA ARG A 160 0.50 -33.37 0.76
C ARG A 160 0.95 -31.98 1.24
N LYS A 161 0.69 -30.93 0.45
CA LYS A 161 1.02 -29.54 0.80
C LYS A 161 0.15 -29.01 1.95
N GLY A 162 -1.17 -29.25 1.91
CA GLY A 162 -2.07 -28.87 3.00
C GLY A 162 -1.68 -29.54 4.32
N ARG A 163 -1.37 -30.84 4.28
CA ARG A 163 -0.87 -31.60 5.44
C ARG A 163 0.43 -31.05 6.01
N LYS A 164 1.38 -30.69 5.14
CA LYS A 164 2.66 -30.08 5.55
C LYS A 164 2.42 -28.78 6.32
N PHE A 165 1.51 -27.93 5.86
CA PHE A 165 1.15 -26.69 6.55
C PHE A 165 0.65 -26.94 7.97
N VAL A 166 -0.31 -27.84 8.13
CA VAL A 166 -0.87 -28.15 9.47
C VAL A 166 0.19 -28.74 10.40
N ARG A 167 1.05 -29.64 9.92
CA ARG A 167 2.16 -30.20 10.72
C ARG A 167 3.18 -29.14 11.16
N LEU A 168 3.45 -28.15 10.31
CA LEU A 168 4.34 -27.04 10.66
C LEU A 168 3.73 -26.18 11.78
N ALA A 169 2.43 -25.92 11.70
CA ALA A 169 1.71 -25.17 12.73
C ALA A 169 1.70 -25.92 14.07
N ASP A 170 1.33 -27.19 14.06
CA ASP A 170 1.27 -28.07 15.23
C ASP A 170 2.63 -28.19 15.94
N LYS A 171 3.67 -28.57 15.19
CA LYS A 171 5.04 -28.62 15.72
C LYS A 171 5.51 -27.27 16.26
N GLY A 172 5.16 -26.18 15.58
CA GLY A 172 5.49 -24.83 16.02
C GLY A 172 4.85 -24.46 17.35
N MET A 173 3.59 -24.86 17.56
CA MET A 173 2.89 -24.68 18.84
C MET A 173 3.56 -25.49 19.96
N ASP A 174 3.90 -26.76 19.72
CA ASP A 174 4.61 -27.60 20.69
C ASP A 174 5.99 -27.06 21.07
N ASP A 175 6.77 -26.64 20.07
CA ASP A 175 8.08 -26.02 20.27
C ASP A 175 7.95 -24.73 21.09
N ASN A 176 6.92 -23.92 20.84
CA ASN A 176 6.63 -22.70 21.61
C ASN A 176 6.33 -23.02 23.08
N VAL A 177 5.45 -24.00 23.36
CA VAL A 177 5.14 -24.44 24.73
C VAL A 177 6.41 -24.92 25.45
N ARG A 178 7.28 -25.68 24.78
CA ARG A 178 8.55 -26.15 25.34
C ARG A 178 9.48 -24.99 25.67
N ILE A 179 9.64 -24.02 24.76
CA ILE A 179 10.49 -22.83 24.96
C ILE A 179 9.97 -21.99 26.13
N ILE A 180 8.65 -21.79 26.24
CA ILE A 180 8.04 -21.10 27.38
C ILE A 180 8.42 -21.80 28.68
N LYS A 181 8.18 -23.11 28.80
CA LYS A 181 8.53 -23.89 30.01
C LYS A 181 10.01 -23.74 30.38
N GLN A 182 10.92 -23.80 29.40
CA GLN A 182 12.36 -23.64 29.62
C GLN A 182 12.75 -22.23 30.07
N LYS A 183 12.28 -21.18 29.37
CA LYS A 183 12.55 -19.78 29.71
C LYS A 183 12.00 -19.44 31.11
N MET A 184 10.80 -19.93 31.45
CA MET A 184 10.19 -19.72 32.76
C MET A 184 10.95 -20.43 33.89
N ALA A 185 11.37 -21.69 33.68
CA ALA A 185 12.16 -22.43 34.65
C ALA A 185 13.53 -21.77 34.94
N GLN A 186 14.17 -21.18 33.92
CA GLN A 186 15.42 -20.44 34.11
C GLN A 186 15.23 -19.13 34.91
N LYS A 187 14.12 -18.42 34.70
CA LYS A 187 13.82 -17.18 35.42
C LYS A 187 13.43 -17.43 36.87
N GLN A 188 12.63 -18.46 37.15
CA GLN A 188 12.29 -18.87 38.53
C GLN A 188 13.54 -19.29 39.33
N LYS A 189 14.55 -19.89 38.69
CA LYS A 189 15.83 -20.22 39.35
C LYS A 189 16.67 -18.99 39.71
N LYS A 190 16.44 -17.84 39.06
CA LYS A 190 17.25 -16.62 39.23
C LYS A 190 16.60 -15.58 40.16
N GLN A 191 15.27 -15.57 40.27
CA GLN A 191 14.52 -14.58 41.07
C GLN A 191 13.22 -15.17 41.63
N SER A 192 12.86 -14.80 42.86
CA SER A 192 11.50 -15.00 43.40
C SER A 192 10.55 -13.99 42.75
N LEU A 193 9.87 -14.41 41.68
CA LEU A 193 8.91 -13.58 40.96
C LEU A 193 7.53 -13.65 41.63
N SER A 194 6.81 -12.52 41.68
CA SER A 194 5.38 -12.54 42.01
C SER A 194 4.58 -13.21 40.89
N GLU A 195 3.38 -13.73 41.19
CA GLU A 195 2.52 -14.39 40.21
C GLU A 195 2.11 -13.45 39.04
N ARG A 196 1.95 -12.16 39.32
CA ARG A 196 1.67 -11.15 38.28
C ARG A 196 2.84 -10.96 37.32
N GLU A 197 4.07 -10.89 37.84
CA GLU A 197 5.27 -10.76 37.00
C GLU A 197 5.54 -12.03 36.21
N TYR A 198 5.28 -13.19 36.82
CA TYR A 198 5.35 -14.48 36.16
C TYR A 198 4.42 -14.55 34.94
N ASN A 199 3.15 -14.17 35.13
CA ASN A 199 2.17 -14.19 34.04
C ASN A 199 2.52 -13.18 32.94
N ARG A 200 2.92 -11.95 33.28
CA ARG A 200 3.35 -10.95 32.27
C ARG A 200 4.48 -11.46 31.39
N ILE A 201 5.55 -11.98 32.00
CA ILE A 201 6.71 -12.49 31.25
C ILE A 201 6.33 -13.68 30.38
N ARG A 202 5.47 -14.57 30.88
CA ARG A 202 4.98 -15.71 30.10
C ARG A 202 4.21 -15.23 28.87
N ASP A 203 3.31 -14.27 29.08
CA ASP A 203 2.47 -13.71 28.02
C ASP A 203 3.35 -12.98 26.98
N ASP A 204 4.34 -12.17 27.39
CA ASP A 204 5.30 -11.53 26.47
C ASP A 204 6.07 -12.54 25.59
N ILE A 205 6.53 -13.66 26.21
CA ILE A 205 7.23 -14.72 25.48
C ILE A 205 6.27 -15.45 24.53
N LEU A 206 5.03 -15.69 24.96
CA LEU A 206 4.01 -16.33 24.15
C LEU A 206 3.71 -15.47 22.91
N ASP A 207 3.54 -14.17 23.08
CA ASP A 207 3.28 -13.22 21.99
C ASP A 207 4.41 -13.21 20.97
N GLU A 208 5.68 -13.12 21.41
CA GLU A 208 6.86 -13.19 20.54
C GLU A 208 6.88 -14.48 19.69
N LEU A 209 6.58 -15.61 20.34
CA LEU A 209 6.64 -16.93 19.72
C LEU A 209 5.46 -17.19 18.77
N VAL A 210 4.26 -16.74 19.13
CA VAL A 210 3.06 -16.80 18.29
C VAL A 210 3.25 -15.93 17.05
N GLU A 211 3.79 -14.71 17.20
CA GLU A 211 4.08 -13.83 16.07
C GLU A 211 5.08 -14.48 15.10
N LYS A 212 6.16 -15.08 15.61
CA LYS A 212 7.16 -15.79 14.80
C LYS A 212 6.56 -16.98 14.04
N LEU A 213 5.69 -17.76 14.70
CA LEU A 213 4.99 -18.88 14.06
C LEU A 213 4.05 -18.36 12.96
N GLY A 214 3.27 -17.32 13.25
CA GLY A 214 2.38 -16.66 12.29
C GLY A 214 3.11 -16.20 11.03
N ARG A 215 4.28 -15.54 11.18
CA ARG A 215 5.13 -15.15 10.04
C ARG A 215 5.61 -16.35 9.21
N THR A 216 5.98 -17.44 9.86
CA THR A 216 6.43 -18.68 9.18
C THR A 216 5.31 -19.32 8.37
N LEU A 217 4.11 -19.40 8.93
CA LEU A 217 2.93 -19.95 8.26
C LEU A 217 2.48 -19.05 7.09
N LYS A 218 2.49 -17.72 7.28
CA LYS A 218 2.20 -16.75 6.24
C LYS A 218 3.14 -16.91 5.04
N GLU A 219 4.44 -17.10 5.30
CA GLU A 219 5.44 -17.34 4.25
C GLU A 219 5.21 -18.64 3.48
N GLU A 220 4.83 -19.73 4.17
CA GLU A 220 4.52 -21.00 3.52
C GLU A 220 3.27 -20.88 2.62
N ASN A 221 2.21 -20.23 3.09
CA ASN A 221 1.02 -19.94 2.28
C ASN A 221 1.36 -19.07 1.08
N ARG A 222 2.16 -18.01 1.27
CA ARG A 222 2.58 -17.10 0.20
C ARG A 222 3.19 -17.86 -0.96
N LYS A 223 4.14 -18.76 -0.67
CA LYS A 223 4.83 -19.57 -1.70
C LYS A 223 3.87 -20.41 -2.52
N ASN A 224 2.86 -21.01 -1.88
CA ASN A 224 1.88 -21.84 -2.60
C ASN A 224 0.93 -20.95 -3.42
N PHE A 225 0.42 -19.84 -2.86
CA PHE A 225 -0.47 -18.91 -3.56
C PHE A 225 0.21 -18.26 -4.76
N GLU A 226 1.43 -17.76 -4.63
CA GLU A 226 2.22 -17.23 -5.75
C GLU A 226 2.34 -18.24 -6.90
N GLN A 227 2.57 -19.51 -6.57
CA GLN A 227 2.67 -20.56 -7.58
C GLN A 227 1.33 -20.84 -8.26
N PHE A 228 0.22 -20.94 -7.54
CA PHE A 228 -1.10 -21.18 -8.15
C PHE A 228 -1.47 -20.12 -9.20
N PHE A 229 -1.11 -18.86 -8.95
CA PHE A 229 -1.46 -17.75 -9.85
C PHE A 229 -0.41 -17.46 -10.93
N LYS A 230 0.74 -18.14 -10.92
CA LYS A 230 1.89 -17.82 -11.78
C LYS A 230 1.57 -17.70 -13.27
N PHE A 231 0.81 -18.64 -13.83
CA PHE A 231 0.41 -18.66 -15.24
C PHE A 231 -1.08 -18.34 -15.45
N SER A 232 -1.80 -18.00 -14.38
CA SER A 232 -3.26 -17.92 -14.35
C SER A 232 -3.86 -16.77 -15.18
N PHE A 233 -3.05 -15.77 -15.51
CA PHE A 233 -3.47 -14.59 -16.29
C PHE A 233 -3.11 -14.68 -17.77
N SER A 234 -2.52 -15.81 -18.20
CA SER A 234 -2.21 -16.01 -19.61
C SER A 234 -3.45 -16.29 -20.47
N GLU A 235 -4.52 -16.83 -19.85
CA GLU A 235 -5.83 -17.07 -20.44
C GLU A 235 -6.91 -16.99 -19.34
N PRO A 236 -8.13 -16.46 -19.61
CA PRO A 236 -9.18 -16.30 -18.58
C PRO A 236 -9.57 -17.58 -17.85
N SER A 237 -9.68 -18.70 -18.58
CA SER A 237 -10.05 -20.00 -17.99
C SER A 237 -9.05 -20.50 -16.92
N LEU A 238 -7.76 -20.16 -17.06
CA LEU A 238 -6.72 -20.58 -16.12
C LEU A 238 -6.88 -19.90 -14.76
N LEU A 239 -7.50 -18.72 -14.70
CA LEU A 239 -7.80 -18.06 -13.44
C LEU A 239 -8.80 -18.87 -12.61
N TYR A 240 -9.84 -19.45 -13.24
CA TYR A 240 -10.75 -20.35 -12.56
C TYR A 240 -10.02 -21.55 -11.95
N PHE A 241 -9.13 -22.19 -12.70
CA PHE A 241 -8.38 -23.35 -12.22
C PHE A 241 -7.33 -23.01 -11.16
N ALA A 242 -6.75 -21.80 -11.19
CA ALA A 242 -5.89 -21.30 -10.13
C ALA A 242 -6.67 -21.13 -8.82
N VAL A 243 -7.86 -20.50 -8.89
CA VAL A 243 -8.75 -20.34 -7.73
C VAL A 243 -9.22 -21.71 -7.21
N TYR A 244 -9.58 -22.63 -8.11
CA TYR A 244 -9.95 -24.01 -7.76
C TYR A 244 -8.82 -24.73 -7.02
N SER A 245 -7.58 -24.65 -7.53
CA SER A 245 -6.41 -25.27 -6.91
C SER A 245 -6.16 -24.71 -5.51
N MET A 246 -6.28 -23.39 -5.34
CA MET A 246 -6.13 -22.73 -4.05
C MET A 246 -7.23 -23.13 -3.06
N ARG A 247 -8.50 -23.18 -3.50
CA ARG A 247 -9.63 -23.60 -2.65
C ARG A 247 -9.46 -25.05 -2.21
N ASN A 248 -9.05 -25.94 -3.11
CA ASN A 248 -8.74 -27.32 -2.77
C ASN A 248 -7.60 -27.40 -1.74
N TYR A 249 -6.54 -26.60 -1.91
CA TYR A 249 -5.46 -26.51 -0.92
C TYR A 249 -5.96 -26.13 0.48
N ILE A 250 -6.79 -25.08 0.57
CA ILE A 250 -7.39 -24.65 1.85
C ILE A 250 -8.29 -25.74 2.43
N LYS A 251 -9.11 -26.40 1.60
CA LYS A 251 -9.94 -27.54 2.00
C LYS A 251 -9.11 -28.66 2.61
N GLN A 252 -7.95 -29.00 2.02
CA GLN A 252 -7.08 -30.06 2.56
C GLN A 252 -6.45 -29.67 3.91
N ILE A 253 -6.20 -28.38 4.15
CA ILE A 253 -5.79 -27.88 5.47
C ILE A 253 -6.92 -28.10 6.48
N GLU A 254 -8.16 -27.71 6.14
CA GLU A 254 -9.32 -27.89 7.01
C GLU A 254 -9.58 -29.35 7.36
N ILE A 255 -9.56 -30.24 6.37
CA ILE A 255 -9.74 -31.68 6.57
C ILE A 255 -8.69 -32.21 7.55
N TYR A 256 -7.40 -31.98 7.26
CA TYR A 256 -6.33 -32.57 8.07
C TYR A 256 -6.33 -31.99 9.49
N ARG A 257 -6.63 -30.70 9.64
CA ARG A 257 -6.81 -30.04 10.94
C ARG A 257 -7.90 -30.74 11.76
N ASN A 258 -9.07 -30.93 11.17
CA ASN A 258 -10.21 -31.55 11.84
C ASN A 258 -9.93 -33.02 12.19
N GLU A 259 -9.29 -33.77 11.29
CA GLU A 259 -8.88 -35.17 11.51
C GLU A 259 -7.94 -35.35 12.70
N HIS A 260 -7.12 -34.32 13.02
CA HIS A 260 -6.09 -34.40 14.07
C HIS A 260 -6.41 -33.55 15.30
N GLY A 261 -7.59 -32.91 15.36
CA GLY A 261 -8.00 -32.08 16.49
C GLY A 261 -7.11 -30.87 16.75
N ILE A 262 -6.45 -30.35 15.72
CA ILE A 262 -5.50 -29.23 15.85
C ILE A 262 -6.27 -27.92 15.80
N ASP A 263 -6.18 -27.07 16.83
CA ASP A 263 -6.90 -25.80 16.85
C ASP A 263 -6.13 -24.68 16.12
N ILE A 264 -6.16 -24.73 14.78
CA ILE A 264 -5.70 -23.64 13.92
C ILE A 264 -6.91 -22.90 13.38
N ILE A 265 -7.07 -21.65 13.79
CA ILE A 265 -8.13 -20.79 13.29
C ILE A 265 -7.73 -20.30 11.89
N LEU A 266 -8.37 -20.90 10.89
CA LEU A 266 -8.37 -20.39 9.53
C LEU A 266 -9.41 -19.28 9.45
N ARG A 267 -8.96 -18.08 9.08
CA ARG A 267 -9.77 -16.88 9.02
C ARG A 267 -10.68 -16.91 7.79
N LYS A 268 -11.95 -16.51 7.92
CA LYS A 268 -13.00 -16.76 6.90
C LYS A 268 -12.83 -16.01 5.57
N THR A 269 -11.96 -15.01 5.50
CA THR A 269 -11.81 -14.18 4.30
C THR A 269 -10.35 -14.01 3.96
N LEU A 270 -10.00 -14.21 2.69
CA LEU A 270 -8.66 -14.00 2.16
C LEU A 270 -8.69 -12.91 1.11
N LEU A 271 -7.89 -11.88 1.35
CA LEU A 271 -7.61 -10.84 0.40
C LEU A 271 -6.29 -11.16 -0.27
N LEU A 272 -6.30 -11.22 -1.59
CA LEU A 272 -5.13 -11.44 -2.43
C LEU A 272 -4.89 -10.16 -3.22
N TYR A 273 -3.66 -9.70 -3.26
CA TYR A 273 -3.21 -8.68 -4.18
C TYR A 273 -2.08 -9.25 -5.03
N ILE A 274 -2.29 -9.21 -6.34
CA ILE A 274 -1.43 -9.84 -7.30
C ILE A 274 -0.82 -8.76 -8.19
N GLU A 275 0.51 -8.73 -8.24
CA GLU A 275 1.30 -7.75 -8.98
C GLU A 275 2.46 -8.42 -9.73
N THR A 276 3.01 -7.77 -10.75
CA THR A 276 4.24 -8.25 -11.42
C THR A 276 5.43 -7.35 -11.08
N VAL A 277 6.43 -7.92 -10.40
CA VAL A 277 7.67 -7.21 -10.05
C VAL A 277 8.84 -7.92 -10.75
N ASN A 278 9.62 -7.16 -11.53
CA ASN A 278 10.75 -7.71 -12.30
C ASN A 278 10.38 -8.94 -13.15
N HIS A 279 9.25 -8.86 -13.86
CA HIS A 279 8.69 -9.95 -14.69
C HIS A 279 8.33 -11.23 -13.93
N ARG A 280 8.18 -11.16 -12.60
CA ARG A 280 7.72 -12.27 -11.77
C ARG A 280 6.41 -11.92 -11.09
N MET A 281 5.49 -12.87 -11.13
CA MET A 281 4.26 -12.81 -10.35
C MET A 281 4.58 -12.79 -8.86
N LYS A 282 3.99 -11.84 -8.16
CA LYS A 282 4.06 -11.71 -6.71
C LYS A 282 2.64 -11.64 -6.16
N CYS A 283 2.39 -12.41 -5.11
CA CYS A 283 1.09 -12.48 -4.46
C CYS A 283 1.28 -12.07 -3.01
N VAL A 284 0.66 -10.95 -2.66
CA VAL A 284 0.56 -10.47 -1.28
C VAL A 284 -0.83 -10.84 -0.77
N PHE A 285 -0.95 -11.28 0.48
CA PHE A 285 -2.26 -11.63 1.02
C PHE A 285 -2.44 -11.22 2.47
N LYS A 286 -3.70 -10.98 2.84
CA LYS A 286 -4.14 -10.72 4.20
C LYS A 286 -5.39 -11.54 4.51
N GLU A 287 -5.34 -12.22 5.63
CA GLU A 287 -6.44 -13.01 6.14
C GLU A 287 -7.26 -12.15 7.13
N ILE A 288 -8.57 -12.01 6.91
CA ILE A 288 -9.47 -11.20 7.74
C ILE A 288 -10.34 -12.09 8.61
N GLU A 289 -10.40 -11.75 9.90
CA GLU A 289 -11.34 -12.33 10.83
C GLU A 289 -12.72 -11.64 10.71
N ARG A 290 -13.78 -12.41 10.47
CA ARG A 290 -15.12 -11.95 10.87
C ARG A 290 -15.12 -11.97 12.40
N GLY A 291 -15.00 -10.80 13.01
CA GLY A 291 -14.67 -10.67 14.42
C GLY A 291 -15.47 -11.61 15.32
N ILE A 292 -14.73 -12.32 16.17
CA ILE A 292 -14.80 -12.35 17.63
C ILE A 292 -13.75 -13.41 18.00
N ARG A 293 -12.72 -13.01 18.76
CA ARG A 293 -11.93 -13.97 19.53
C ARG A 293 -12.07 -13.75 21.02
N PHE A 294 -12.25 -14.90 21.64
CA PHE A 294 -12.15 -15.20 23.06
C PHE A 294 -10.70 -15.04 23.52
N ASP A 295 -10.34 -13.87 24.05
CA ASP A 295 -9.71 -13.81 25.36
C ASP A 295 -10.04 -12.45 25.96
N GLY A 296 -10.33 -12.41 27.26
CA GLY A 296 -10.86 -11.23 27.93
C GLY A 296 -9.87 -10.07 28.09
N LYS A 297 -8.85 -9.93 27.23
CA LYS A 297 -7.81 -8.90 27.32
C LYS A 297 -7.28 -8.45 25.97
N THR A 298 -8.15 -8.03 25.05
CA THR A 298 -7.80 -7.00 24.07
C THR A 298 -9.01 -6.11 23.83
N LYS A 299 -8.77 -4.80 23.67
CA LYS A 299 -9.81 -3.79 23.39
C LYS A 299 -10.69 -4.29 22.24
N GLU A 300 -12.00 -4.21 22.41
CA GLU A 300 -12.99 -4.45 21.36
C GLU A 300 -12.60 -3.66 20.11
N THR A 301 -11.91 -4.32 19.17
CA THR A 301 -11.81 -3.80 17.82
C THR A 301 -13.14 -4.15 17.18
N MET A 302 -13.96 -3.14 16.85
CA MET A 302 -15.24 -3.37 16.20
C MET A 302 -15.05 -4.33 15.02
N PRO A 303 -15.86 -5.40 14.91
CA PRO A 303 -15.78 -6.30 13.78
C PRO A 303 -16.08 -5.50 12.51
N ILE A 304 -15.05 -5.22 11.73
CA ILE A 304 -15.21 -4.51 10.46
C ILE A 304 -15.77 -5.50 9.45
N SER A 305 -16.80 -5.08 8.71
CA SER A 305 -17.34 -5.90 7.64
C SER A 305 -16.28 -6.11 6.55
N ASN A 306 -16.25 -7.30 5.96
CA ASN A 306 -15.36 -7.59 4.82
C ASN A 306 -15.48 -6.53 3.71
N GLU A 307 -16.70 -6.01 3.51
CA GLU A 307 -17.00 -4.98 2.52
C GLU A 307 -16.31 -3.66 2.82
N MET A 308 -16.27 -3.22 4.08
CA MET A 308 -15.59 -1.99 4.45
C MET A 308 -14.08 -2.08 4.20
N LEU A 309 -13.47 -3.24 4.47
CA LEU A 309 -12.04 -3.45 4.19
C LEU A 309 -11.77 -3.55 2.67
N ILE A 310 -12.62 -4.25 1.92
CA ILE A 310 -12.54 -4.29 0.46
C ILE A 310 -12.64 -2.88 -0.12
N ASN A 311 -13.59 -2.08 0.35
CA ASN A 311 -13.76 -0.69 -0.08
C ASN A 311 -12.53 0.16 0.25
N SER A 312 -12.00 0.09 1.47
CA SER A 312 -10.76 0.81 1.80
C SER A 312 -9.59 0.39 0.91
N MET A 313 -9.45 -0.90 0.56
CA MET A 313 -8.38 -1.35 -0.34
C MET A 313 -8.51 -0.78 -1.74
N LEU A 314 -9.74 -0.74 -2.27
CA LEU A 314 -10.03 -0.15 -3.58
C LEU A 314 -9.66 1.33 -3.66
N GLU A 315 -9.82 2.05 -2.56
CA GLU A 315 -9.44 3.47 -2.46
C GLU A 315 -7.93 3.68 -2.51
N TYR A 316 -7.15 2.71 -2.03
CA TYR A 316 -5.69 2.76 -1.94
C TYR A 316 -4.97 1.90 -2.98
N GLU A 317 -5.59 1.69 -4.15
CA GLU A 317 -5.03 0.84 -5.21
C GLU A 317 -3.56 1.12 -5.55
N THR A 318 -3.13 2.37 -5.39
CA THR A 318 -1.79 2.88 -5.69
C THR A 318 -0.66 2.21 -4.90
N HIS A 319 -0.96 1.65 -3.72
CA HIS A 319 0.03 1.07 -2.81
C HIS A 319 -0.51 -0.12 -2.00
N LEU A 320 -1.37 -0.93 -2.62
CA LEU A 320 -2.01 -2.09 -2.00
C LEU A 320 -1.02 -3.07 -1.38
N SER A 321 0.09 -3.38 -2.06
CA SER A 321 1.11 -4.30 -1.53
C SER A 321 1.72 -3.77 -0.23
N SER A 322 2.00 -2.48 -0.12
CA SER A 322 2.50 -1.85 1.11
C SER A 322 1.48 -1.91 2.24
N PHE A 323 0.20 -1.70 1.93
CA PHE A 323 -0.88 -1.78 2.92
C PHE A 323 -1.11 -3.21 3.44
N ILE A 324 -1.17 -4.20 2.54
CA ILE A 324 -1.41 -5.61 2.88
C ILE A 324 -0.21 -6.23 3.62
N ASN A 325 1.01 -5.82 3.27
CA ASN A 325 2.22 -6.28 3.95
C ASN A 325 2.41 -5.68 5.35
N ASN A 326 1.75 -4.55 5.66
CA ASN A 326 1.84 -3.95 6.97
C ASN A 326 0.89 -4.66 7.95
N ASP A 327 1.35 -5.79 8.49
CA ASP A 327 0.64 -6.61 9.51
C ASP A 327 0.35 -5.84 10.81
N LYS A 328 0.93 -4.65 10.99
CA LYS A 328 0.84 -3.82 12.20
C LYS A 328 -0.19 -2.69 12.13
N VAL A 329 -0.89 -2.56 11.00
CA VAL A 329 -2.02 -1.63 10.89
C VAL A 329 -3.23 -2.26 11.59
N SER A 330 -3.25 -2.17 12.93
CA SER A 330 -4.40 -2.51 13.79
C SER A 330 -5.55 -1.51 13.62
N VAL A 331 -5.24 -0.31 13.14
CA VAL A 331 -6.17 0.79 12.92
C VAL A 331 -6.43 0.92 11.43
N TYR A 332 -7.65 0.57 11.01
CA TYR A 332 -8.07 0.72 9.61
C TYR A 332 -7.87 2.16 9.16
N PRO A 333 -7.21 2.37 8.02
CA PRO A 333 -6.98 3.72 7.56
C PRO A 333 -8.31 4.36 7.20
N GLN A 334 -8.63 5.48 7.83
CA GLN A 334 -9.76 6.28 7.38
C GLN A 334 -9.44 6.81 6.00
N SER A 335 -10.44 6.74 5.12
CA SER A 335 -10.34 7.28 3.78
C SER A 335 -9.99 8.76 3.79
N LEU A 336 -9.25 9.23 2.77
CA LEU A 336 -9.28 10.65 2.38
C LEU A 336 -10.71 11.20 2.21
N TYR A 337 -11.70 10.32 1.98
CA TYR A 337 -13.12 10.67 1.90
C TYR A 337 -13.75 11.05 3.24
N ALA A 338 -13.12 10.77 4.38
CA ALA A 338 -13.57 11.32 5.66
C ALA A 338 -13.52 12.86 5.69
N LEU A 339 -12.74 13.48 4.79
CA LEU A 339 -12.65 14.93 4.61
C LEU A 339 -13.69 15.49 3.61
N LYS A 340 -14.55 14.65 3.01
CA LYS A 340 -15.50 15.02 1.94
C LYS A 340 -16.67 15.88 2.41
N ASN A 341 -17.14 15.70 3.65
CA ASN A 341 -18.36 16.33 4.16
C ASN A 341 -18.14 17.69 4.85
N MET A 342 -17.08 18.40 4.49
CA MET A 342 -16.83 19.73 5.04
C MET A 342 -16.95 20.75 3.92
N GLU A 343 -18.19 21.17 3.64
CA GLU A 343 -18.48 22.23 2.67
C GLU A 343 -17.66 23.47 3.00
N ASP A 344 -17.06 24.06 1.97
CA ASP A 344 -16.25 25.26 2.10
C ASP A 344 -16.73 26.29 1.07
N THR A 345 -16.77 27.56 1.48
CA THR A 345 -17.06 28.65 0.54
C THR A 345 -15.79 28.92 -0.28
N ASP A 346 -15.94 29.21 -1.58
CA ASP A 346 -14.85 29.51 -2.52
C ASP A 346 -13.87 28.36 -2.85
N GLU A 347 -14.35 27.11 -2.91
CA GLU A 347 -13.54 25.93 -3.24
C GLU A 347 -12.66 26.09 -4.49
N ARG A 348 -13.20 26.66 -5.58
CA ARG A 348 -12.47 26.79 -6.85
C ARG A 348 -11.26 27.72 -6.73
N GLU A 349 -11.42 28.84 -6.03
CA GLU A 349 -10.33 29.80 -5.83
C GLU A 349 -9.26 29.21 -4.91
N LYS A 350 -9.70 28.55 -3.82
CA LYS A 350 -8.82 27.83 -2.89
C LYS A 350 -7.99 26.76 -3.60
N ILE A 351 -8.63 25.91 -4.39
CA ILE A 351 -7.94 24.88 -5.19
C ILE A 351 -6.97 25.51 -6.19
N GLY A 352 -7.35 26.62 -6.82
CA GLY A 352 -6.50 27.34 -7.78
C GLY A 352 -5.17 27.80 -7.17
N VAL A 353 -5.19 28.37 -5.96
CA VAL A 353 -3.96 28.80 -5.29
C VAL A 353 -3.11 27.65 -4.78
N LEU A 354 -3.74 26.59 -4.26
CA LEU A 354 -3.03 25.39 -3.85
C LEU A 354 -2.30 24.75 -5.04
N LYS A 355 -2.95 24.67 -6.20
CA LYS A 355 -2.32 24.19 -7.44
C LYS A 355 -1.11 25.04 -7.83
N ALA A 356 -1.20 26.36 -7.78
CA ALA A 356 -0.09 27.23 -8.15
C ALA A 356 1.13 27.06 -7.22
N ILE A 357 0.92 26.93 -5.91
CA ILE A 357 1.99 26.65 -4.93
C ILE A 357 2.66 25.31 -5.20
N VAL A 358 1.85 24.29 -5.48
CA VAL A 358 2.33 22.92 -5.65
C VAL A 358 2.99 22.71 -7.00
N GLU A 359 2.50 23.31 -8.08
CA GLU A 359 3.18 23.30 -9.37
C GLU A 359 4.57 23.95 -9.25
N TRP A 360 4.66 25.07 -8.53
CA TRP A 360 5.92 25.74 -8.24
C TRP A 360 6.88 24.85 -7.42
N ALA A 361 6.39 24.17 -6.38
CA ALA A 361 7.21 23.27 -5.57
C ALA A 361 7.62 22.00 -6.34
N ALA A 362 6.69 21.41 -7.10
CA ALA A 362 6.91 20.18 -7.85
C ALA A 362 7.93 20.33 -8.97
N GLU A 363 7.98 21.49 -9.64
CA GLU A 363 9.01 21.78 -10.66
C GLU A 363 10.44 21.81 -10.08
N ARG A 364 10.57 22.03 -8.77
CA ARG A 364 11.85 22.10 -8.05
C ARG A 364 12.25 20.78 -7.39
N ILE A 365 11.39 19.76 -7.43
CA ILE A 365 11.74 18.40 -7.05
C ILE A 365 12.74 17.86 -8.09
N ASN A 366 14.02 17.80 -7.71
CA ASN A 366 15.10 17.41 -8.61
C ASN A 366 14.93 15.96 -9.13
N GLN A 367 15.30 15.71 -10.39
CA GLN A 367 15.20 14.41 -11.05
C GLN A 367 16.09 13.33 -10.41
N LYS A 368 17.08 13.72 -9.60
CA LYS A 368 17.97 12.83 -8.85
C LYS A 368 17.57 12.70 -7.38
N ALA A 369 16.28 12.87 -7.05
CA ALA A 369 15.79 12.67 -5.69
C ALA A 369 16.27 11.32 -5.17
N ASN A 370 17.27 11.34 -4.27
CA ASN A 370 17.70 10.15 -3.58
C ASN A 370 16.46 9.62 -2.86
N ILE A 371 16.11 8.36 -3.14
CA ILE A 371 15.18 7.58 -2.35
C ILE A 371 15.55 7.85 -0.90
N PHE A 372 14.62 8.38 -0.10
CA PHE A 372 14.90 8.67 1.30
C PHE A 372 15.55 7.44 1.93
N GLU A 373 16.67 7.65 2.63
CA GLU A 373 17.27 6.59 3.43
C GLU A 373 16.18 5.97 4.32
N SER A 374 16.31 4.68 4.63
CA SER A 374 15.34 3.82 5.34
C SER A 374 14.97 4.28 6.77
N ILE A 375 15.24 5.53 7.12
CA ILE A 375 14.98 6.16 8.40
C ILE A 375 13.49 6.47 8.52
N ILE A 376 12.88 5.97 9.59
CA ILE A 376 11.44 6.10 9.83
C ILE A 376 11.21 7.37 10.67
N TRP A 377 10.60 8.40 10.07
CA TRP A 377 10.35 9.70 10.71
C TRP A 377 8.89 10.17 10.60
N THR A 378 8.44 11.00 11.55
CA THR A 378 7.14 11.70 11.54
C THR A 378 7.32 13.22 11.59
N HIS A 379 6.44 13.99 10.98
CA HIS A 379 6.44 15.44 11.01
C HIS A 379 5.16 15.95 11.67
N LYS A 380 5.29 16.74 12.74
CA LYS A 380 4.15 17.40 13.39
C LYS A 380 3.66 18.59 12.57
N ILE A 381 2.37 18.58 12.25
CA ILE A 381 1.70 19.69 11.58
C ILE A 381 1.24 20.68 12.66
N ASN A 382 1.91 21.82 12.77
CA ASN A 382 1.58 22.86 13.75
C ASN A 382 0.84 24.05 13.10
N HIS A 383 -0.22 23.77 12.34
CA HIS A 383 -0.95 24.80 11.61
C HIS A 383 -2.46 24.73 11.89
N PRO A 384 -3.12 25.85 12.25
CA PRO A 384 -4.54 25.86 12.64
C PRO A 384 -5.46 25.17 11.63
N PHE A 385 -5.32 25.47 10.34
CA PHE A 385 -6.12 24.84 9.27
C PHE A 385 -6.12 23.31 9.33
N PHE A 386 -4.97 22.67 9.60
CA PHE A 386 -4.86 21.21 9.63
C PHE A 386 -5.32 20.65 10.98
N ASN A 387 -5.01 21.33 12.09
CA ASN A 387 -5.50 20.96 13.41
C ASN A 387 -7.05 21.01 13.49
N ASP A 388 -7.67 22.00 12.84
CA ASP A 388 -9.13 22.19 12.80
C ASP A 388 -9.83 21.04 12.05
N ILE A 389 -9.16 20.44 11.07
CA ILE A 389 -9.64 19.22 10.39
C ILE A 389 -9.15 17.93 11.07
N GLY A 390 -8.48 18.04 12.22
CA GLY A 390 -8.01 16.92 13.03
C GLY A 390 -6.72 16.27 12.54
N LEU A 391 -5.93 16.90 11.66
CA LEU A 391 -4.67 16.35 11.16
C LEU A 391 -3.47 16.95 11.89
N ASN A 392 -2.80 16.12 12.69
CA ASN A 392 -1.76 16.58 13.61
C ASN A 392 -0.34 16.13 13.21
N GLU A 393 -0.23 15.02 12.47
CA GLU A 393 1.06 14.48 12.03
C GLU A 393 0.99 13.97 10.60
N ILE A 394 2.12 13.99 9.89
CA ILE A 394 2.29 13.39 8.57
C ILE A 394 3.62 12.63 8.47
N SER A 395 3.63 11.57 7.69
CA SER A 395 4.83 10.79 7.34
C SER A 395 4.77 10.35 5.89
N PHE A 396 5.92 10.06 5.28
CA PHE A 396 5.98 9.27 4.04
C PHE A 396 6.25 7.80 4.39
N LEU A 397 5.53 6.91 3.72
CA LEU A 397 5.57 5.46 3.93
C LEU A 397 6.38 4.74 2.86
N SER A 398 6.19 5.14 1.61
CA SER A 398 6.91 4.57 0.47
C SER A 398 7.07 5.60 -0.63
N GLN A 399 8.09 5.37 -1.45
CA GLN A 399 8.36 6.14 -2.65
C GLN A 399 8.84 5.16 -3.72
N ASP A 400 8.20 5.19 -4.88
CA ASP A 400 8.48 4.30 -6.00
C ASP A 400 8.45 5.06 -7.33
N MET A 401 9.20 4.56 -8.31
CA MET A 401 9.10 5.03 -9.70
C MET A 401 8.17 4.11 -10.47
N VAL A 402 7.13 4.68 -11.06
CA VAL A 402 6.11 3.94 -11.81
C VAL A 402 5.97 4.51 -13.21
N ARG A 403 5.50 3.71 -14.17
CA ARG A 403 5.21 4.22 -15.51
C ARG A 403 3.81 4.85 -15.55
N GLY A 404 3.73 6.08 -16.04
CA GLY A 404 2.48 6.78 -16.31
C GLY A 404 2.23 7.07 -17.79
N PRO A 405 1.11 7.73 -18.12
CA PRO A 405 0.70 8.02 -19.49
C PRO A 405 1.71 8.88 -20.26
N GLU A 406 2.46 9.72 -19.55
CA GLU A 406 3.42 10.66 -20.15
C GLU A 406 4.89 10.35 -19.79
N GLY A 407 5.19 9.11 -19.39
CA GLY A 407 6.53 8.67 -19.00
C GLY A 407 6.64 8.26 -17.53
N ASP A 408 7.86 8.28 -16.99
CA ASP A 408 8.10 7.87 -15.59
C ASP A 408 7.57 8.90 -14.60
N GLU A 409 6.86 8.41 -13.59
CA GLU A 409 6.20 9.18 -12.54
C GLU A 409 6.73 8.78 -11.16
N LEU A 410 6.86 9.77 -10.29
CA LEU A 410 7.17 9.58 -8.88
C LEU A 410 5.88 9.29 -8.11
N SER A 411 5.78 8.08 -7.56
CA SER A 411 4.69 7.66 -6.68
C SER A 411 5.14 7.79 -5.22
N ILE A 412 4.42 8.56 -4.41
CA ILE A 412 4.70 8.72 -2.98
C ILE A 412 3.43 8.38 -2.20
N LEU A 413 3.56 7.48 -1.23
CA LEU A 413 2.53 7.21 -0.24
C LEU A 413 2.80 8.01 1.03
N ALA A 414 1.85 8.82 1.43
CA ALA A 414 1.85 9.53 2.70
C ALA A 414 0.87 8.90 3.70
N SER A 415 1.08 9.18 4.98
CA SER A 415 0.14 8.88 6.06
C SER A 415 -0.05 10.10 6.95
N GLY A 416 -1.28 10.44 7.31
CA GLY A 416 -1.61 11.46 8.30
C GLY A 416 -2.24 10.85 9.56
N LEU A 417 -1.96 11.41 10.74
CA LEU A 417 -2.69 11.09 11.98
C LEU A 417 -3.92 11.98 12.10
N TYR A 418 -5.10 11.37 12.05
CA TYR A 418 -6.41 11.99 12.12
C TYR A 418 -7.06 11.79 13.49
N LYS A 419 -7.45 12.91 14.13
CA LYS A 419 -8.12 13.02 15.43
C LYS A 419 -7.43 12.21 16.54
N ASP A 420 -6.11 12.09 16.48
CA ASP A 420 -5.28 11.31 17.42
C ASP A 420 -5.69 9.83 17.57
N GLU A 421 -6.47 9.30 16.63
CA GLU A 421 -7.08 7.96 16.73
C GLU A 421 -6.88 7.13 15.46
N ALA A 422 -6.96 7.75 14.28
CA ALA A 422 -6.95 7.05 13.00
C ALA A 422 -5.79 7.47 12.11
N LEU A 423 -5.28 6.56 11.29
CA LEU A 423 -4.36 6.90 10.22
C LEU A 423 -5.13 7.13 8.93
N ILE A 424 -4.75 8.12 8.14
CA ILE A 424 -5.23 8.32 6.77
C ILE A 424 -4.05 8.08 5.85
N TYR A 425 -4.12 7.06 5.00
CA TYR A 425 -3.12 6.87 3.95
C TYR A 425 -3.54 7.62 2.70
N PHE A 426 -2.60 8.18 1.95
CA PHE A 426 -2.94 8.81 0.68
C PHE A 426 -1.76 8.87 -0.29
N PRO A 427 -1.99 8.55 -1.58
CA PRO A 427 -1.02 8.85 -2.62
C PRO A 427 -0.95 10.35 -2.90
N ILE A 428 0.25 10.83 -3.21
CA ILE A 428 0.46 12.21 -3.63
C ILE A 428 0.27 12.32 -5.15
N PHE A 429 -0.85 12.90 -5.59
CA PHE A 429 -1.14 13.10 -7.00
C PHE A 429 -0.66 14.45 -7.55
N ASN A 430 -0.37 14.46 -8.84
CA ASN A 430 -0.07 15.66 -9.61
C ASN A 430 -1.23 16.68 -9.54
N PRO A 431 -0.96 17.98 -9.30
CA PRO A 431 -1.99 19.03 -9.21
C PRO A 431 -2.90 19.14 -10.44
N LYS A 432 -2.39 18.78 -11.62
CA LYS A 432 -3.19 18.74 -12.87
C LYS A 432 -4.34 17.74 -12.80
N SER A 433 -4.24 16.75 -11.91
CA SER A 433 -5.17 15.63 -11.80
C SER A 433 -6.10 15.70 -10.59
N TRP A 434 -6.14 16.83 -9.88
CA TRP A 434 -6.99 17.06 -8.70
C TRP A 434 -8.46 17.37 -9.01
N GLU A 435 -8.94 17.01 -10.20
CA GLU A 435 -10.36 17.15 -10.53
C GLU A 435 -11.20 16.25 -9.61
N GLY A 436 -12.27 16.81 -9.03
CA GLY A 436 -13.16 16.12 -8.08
C GLY A 436 -12.65 16.04 -6.64
N LEU A 437 -11.57 16.75 -6.29
CA LEU A 437 -11.11 16.93 -4.91
C LEU A 437 -11.59 18.25 -4.33
N ASN A 438 -11.96 18.26 -3.04
CA ASN A 438 -12.29 19.48 -2.33
C ASN A 438 -11.04 20.24 -1.86
N SER A 439 -11.22 21.46 -1.33
CA SER A 439 -10.12 22.35 -0.90
C SER A 439 -9.24 21.71 0.19
N LYS A 440 -9.83 20.96 1.13
CA LYS A 440 -9.13 20.31 2.25
C LYS A 440 -8.26 19.14 1.79
N GLN A 441 -8.79 18.31 0.90
CA GLN A 441 -8.03 17.22 0.26
C GLN A 441 -6.87 17.79 -0.55
N CYS A 442 -7.12 18.85 -1.34
CA CYS A 442 -6.07 19.55 -2.07
C CYS A 442 -5.01 20.17 -1.13
N ALA A 443 -5.41 20.71 0.02
CA ALA A 443 -4.49 21.30 1.00
C ALA A 443 -3.60 20.23 1.64
N LEU A 444 -4.15 19.05 1.95
CA LEU A 444 -3.37 17.92 2.46
C LEU A 444 -2.38 17.39 1.42
N MET A 445 -2.79 17.24 0.16
CA MET A 445 -1.88 16.87 -0.93
C MET A 445 -0.81 17.95 -1.16
N ALA A 446 -1.20 19.23 -1.09
CA ALA A 446 -0.27 20.35 -1.20
C ALA A 446 0.77 20.31 -0.09
N TYR A 447 0.34 20.06 1.15
CA TYR A 447 1.24 19.91 2.28
C TYR A 447 2.24 18.78 2.06
N GLY A 448 1.79 17.62 1.60
CA GLY A 448 2.65 16.49 1.25
C GLY A 448 3.71 16.86 0.21
N ILE A 449 3.33 17.56 -0.86
CA ILE A 449 4.28 17.96 -1.93
C ILE A 449 5.26 19.02 -1.44
N CYS A 450 4.78 20.02 -0.71
CA CYS A 450 5.64 21.05 -0.12
C CYS A 450 6.62 20.46 0.89
N LEU A 451 6.16 19.55 1.74
CA LEU A 451 7.01 18.85 2.71
C LEU A 451 8.06 18.00 1.99
N TYR A 452 7.67 17.26 0.94
CA TYR A 452 8.60 16.47 0.14
C TYR A 452 9.66 17.35 -0.53
N HIS A 453 9.27 18.48 -1.11
CA HIS A 453 10.20 19.48 -1.65
C HIS A 453 11.21 19.95 -0.60
N ASP A 454 10.73 20.33 0.59
CA ASP A 454 11.59 20.84 1.65
C ASP A 454 12.53 19.76 2.18
N MET A 455 12.06 18.53 2.28
CA MET A 455 12.85 17.37 2.71
C MET A 455 13.98 16.99 1.74
N LEU A 456 13.83 17.22 0.44
CA LEU A 456 14.92 16.95 -0.51
C LEU A 456 16.11 17.90 -0.32
N ASN A 457 15.89 19.03 0.35
CA ASN A 457 16.93 19.98 0.70
C ASN A 457 17.37 19.71 2.14
N LYS A 458 18.49 18.98 2.32
CA LYS A 458 19.04 18.61 3.65
C LYS A 458 19.32 19.80 4.59
N GLU A 459 19.37 21.01 4.05
CA GLU A 459 19.54 22.26 4.79
C GLU A 459 18.22 22.77 5.43
N ASN A 460 17.07 22.23 5.02
CA ASN A 460 15.74 22.68 5.43
C ASN A 460 15.12 21.84 6.57
N TYR A 461 15.77 20.76 7.03
CA TYR A 461 15.22 19.93 8.09
C TYR A 461 16.28 19.32 9.02
N LYS A 462 15.84 18.90 10.21
CA LYS A 462 16.59 18.03 11.13
C LYS A 462 15.73 16.87 11.57
N LEU A 463 16.37 15.71 11.73
CA LEU A 463 15.80 14.55 12.38
C LEU A 463 16.22 14.56 13.84
N ILE A 464 15.25 14.63 14.75
CA ILE A 464 15.47 14.62 16.20
C ILE A 464 14.97 13.29 16.74
N PRO A 465 15.73 12.55 17.55
CA PRO A 465 15.23 11.32 18.16
C PRO A 465 13.90 11.57 18.88
N SER A 466 12.89 10.76 18.57
CA SER A 466 11.57 10.90 19.19
C SER A 466 11.68 10.65 20.70
N SER A 467 11.31 11.65 21.53
CA SER A 467 11.29 11.47 22.98
C SER A 467 10.10 10.59 23.35
N SER A 468 10.35 9.29 23.47
CA SER A 468 9.38 8.25 23.82
C SER A 468 8.81 8.47 25.23
N ASN A 469 7.57 8.94 25.31
CA ASN A 469 6.67 8.77 26.47
C ASN A 469 5.17 8.92 26.11
N ARG A 470 4.82 9.04 24.83
CA ARG A 470 3.43 8.91 24.38
C ARG A 470 3.27 7.51 23.79
N GLU A 471 2.28 6.77 24.27
CA GLU A 471 1.70 5.65 23.52
C GLU A 471 1.28 6.22 22.17
N SER A 472 2.14 6.00 21.18
CA SER A 472 1.93 6.44 19.81
C SER A 472 0.98 5.43 19.18
N VAL A 473 -0.11 5.92 18.57
CA VAL A 473 -1.04 5.08 17.77
C VAL A 473 -0.30 4.35 16.65
N PHE A 474 0.86 4.86 16.22
CA PHE A 474 1.84 4.06 15.51
C PHE A 474 2.56 3.15 16.53
N GLU A 475 2.02 1.98 16.82
CA GLU A 475 2.57 1.02 17.82
C GLU A 475 3.95 0.42 17.43
N ASP A 476 4.66 1.00 16.47
CA ASP A 476 6.11 0.85 16.32
C ASP A 476 6.74 2.05 15.58
N LYS A 477 7.62 2.75 16.29
CA LYS A 477 8.90 3.30 15.79
C LYS A 477 8.85 4.27 14.61
N LYS A 478 8.43 5.51 14.86
CA LYS A 478 9.07 6.66 14.19
C LYS A 478 10.24 7.07 15.08
N GLU A 479 11.44 6.61 14.71
CA GLU A 479 12.67 6.83 15.49
C GLU A 479 12.99 8.32 15.61
N TYR A 480 12.55 9.10 14.61
CA TYR A 480 12.84 10.52 14.52
C TYR A 480 11.59 11.37 14.28
N GLU A 481 11.58 12.56 14.86
CA GLU A 481 10.73 13.68 14.49
C GLU A 481 11.46 14.53 13.45
N LEU A 482 10.84 14.74 12.30
CA LEU A 482 11.31 15.66 11.27
C LEU A 482 10.86 17.07 11.61
N VAL A 483 11.82 17.90 11.95
CA VAL A 483 11.61 19.31 12.28
C VAL A 483 12.16 20.15 11.13
N LEU A 484 11.28 20.91 10.48
CA LEU A 484 11.69 21.87 9.46
C LEU A 484 12.47 23.01 10.13
N LEU A 485 13.60 23.33 9.54
CA LEU A 485 14.44 24.46 9.94
C LEU A 485 13.84 25.74 9.36
N THR A 486 12.72 26.17 9.93
CA THR A 486 12.15 27.49 9.61
C THR A 486 12.93 28.56 10.37
N ARG A 487 12.86 29.82 9.89
CA ARG A 487 13.64 30.96 10.42
C ARG A 487 13.37 31.29 11.90
N ASN A 488 12.41 30.61 12.55
CA ASN A 488 12.14 30.78 13.97
C ASN A 488 13.10 29.96 14.82
N LYS A 489 14.07 30.66 15.41
CA LYS A 489 14.86 30.24 16.58
C LYS A 489 14.02 29.94 17.85
N ASP A 490 12.70 29.83 17.73
CA ASP A 490 11.79 29.48 18.80
C ASP A 490 11.18 28.13 18.39
N VAL A 491 11.61 26.98 18.92
CA VAL A 491 11.00 26.41 20.13
C VAL A 491 11.92 25.39 20.84
N LEU A 492 13.13 25.07 20.34
CA LEU A 492 13.98 24.01 20.93
C LEU A 492 14.81 24.40 22.18
N HIS A 493 14.73 25.66 22.67
CA HIS A 493 15.50 26.10 23.83
C HIS A 493 14.71 26.47 25.09
N LYS A 494 13.40 26.21 25.14
CA LYS A 494 12.60 26.43 26.36
C LYS A 494 12.08 25.13 26.95
N LYS A 495 12.98 24.25 27.37
CA LYS A 495 12.84 23.41 28.57
C LYS A 495 14.09 22.55 28.73
N ASN A 496 14.80 22.79 29.83
CA ASN A 496 15.85 21.95 30.40
C ASN A 496 17.16 21.85 29.61
N ARG A 497 18.09 22.78 29.90
CA ARG A 497 19.44 22.46 30.42
C ARG A 497 20.26 23.74 30.54
N LYS A 498 20.89 23.95 31.71
CA LYS A 498 22.12 24.75 31.81
C LYS A 498 23.16 24.04 30.93
N ILE A 499 23.42 24.54 29.72
CA ILE A 499 24.55 24.12 28.92
C ILE A 499 25.33 25.37 28.51
N GLU A 500 26.62 25.28 28.77
CA GLU A 500 27.68 26.18 28.36
C GLU A 500 27.56 26.58 26.89
N THR A 501 27.72 27.88 26.62
CA THR A 501 27.85 28.44 25.27
C THR A 501 28.88 27.65 24.46
N PRO A 502 28.50 26.99 23.33
CA PRO A 502 29.47 26.46 22.40
C PRO A 502 30.21 27.65 21.78
N LYS A 503 31.54 27.66 21.87
CA LYS A 503 32.37 28.59 21.10
C LYS A 503 32.27 28.23 19.62
N TYR A 504 31.36 28.87 18.90
CA TYR A 504 31.32 28.81 17.43
C TYR A 504 32.54 29.53 16.84
N ASN A 505 33.30 28.84 16.00
CA ASN A 505 34.40 29.42 15.22
C ASN A 505 33.87 30.50 14.26
N ALA A 506 34.64 31.58 14.06
CA ALA A 506 34.24 32.75 13.26
C ALA A 506 33.75 32.42 11.83
N GLN A 507 34.28 31.37 11.20
CA GLN A 507 33.86 30.90 9.87
C GLN A 507 32.42 30.34 9.83
N GLN A 508 31.90 29.76 10.92
CA GLN A 508 30.50 29.33 10.98
C GLN A 508 29.54 30.50 11.21
N LYS A 509 30.00 31.56 11.89
CA LYS A 509 29.26 32.83 12.03
C LYS A 509 29.20 33.61 10.71
N GLU A 510 30.21 33.50 9.85
CA GLU A 510 30.17 34.08 8.50
C GLU A 510 29.25 33.29 7.56
N ARG A 511 29.28 31.95 7.58
CA ARG A 511 28.34 31.13 6.77
C ARG A 511 26.87 31.33 7.13
N THR A 512 26.56 31.56 8.41
CA THR A 512 25.18 31.87 8.84
C THR A 512 24.71 33.28 8.48
N ARG A 513 25.60 34.18 8.02
CA ARG A 513 25.24 35.53 7.54
C ARG A 513 24.97 35.60 6.04
N SER A 514 25.26 34.55 5.25
CA SER A 514 25.06 34.54 3.79
C SER A 514 23.74 33.91 3.32
N GLU A 515 23.02 33.18 4.18
CA GLU A 515 21.77 32.50 3.79
C GLU A 515 20.56 33.44 3.86
N HIS A 516 20.04 33.80 2.69
CA HIS A 516 18.87 34.66 2.55
C HIS A 516 17.61 33.79 2.42
N TRP A 517 16.79 33.79 3.46
CA TRP A 517 15.45 33.19 3.46
C TRP A 517 14.43 34.22 3.00
N VAL A 518 13.72 33.92 1.91
CA VAL A 518 12.62 34.75 1.40
C VAL A 518 11.28 34.14 1.80
N ASN A 519 10.35 35.00 2.23
CA ASN A 519 9.01 34.60 2.61
C ASN A 519 7.99 35.31 1.72
N PHE A 520 7.26 34.55 0.91
CA PHE A 520 6.16 35.03 0.10
C PHE A 520 4.91 34.19 0.31
N HIS A 521 3.75 34.78 0.06
CA HIS A 521 2.45 34.12 0.19
C HIS A 521 1.45 34.69 -0.81
N PHE A 522 0.39 33.95 -1.06
CA PHE A 522 -0.77 34.49 -1.77
C PHE A 522 -1.76 35.08 -0.76
N ARG A 523 -2.41 36.18 -1.16
CA ARG A 523 -3.46 36.82 -0.39
C ARG A 523 -4.73 36.92 -1.23
N LYS A 524 -5.86 36.53 -0.65
CA LYS A 524 -7.18 36.64 -1.29
C LYS A 524 -7.51 38.12 -1.51
N LEU A 525 -7.99 38.43 -2.70
CA LEU A 525 -8.47 39.75 -3.09
C LEU A 525 -9.99 39.85 -2.84
N LYS A 526 -10.52 41.07 -2.83
CA LYS A 526 -11.97 41.25 -2.82
C LYS A 526 -12.55 40.80 -4.16
N GLU A 527 -13.81 40.38 -4.16
CA GLU A 527 -14.50 39.90 -5.35
C GLU A 527 -14.42 40.94 -6.50
N GLY A 528 -14.16 40.47 -7.73
CA GLY A 528 -13.99 41.31 -8.91
C GLY A 528 -12.61 41.96 -9.09
N GLN A 529 -11.70 41.88 -8.10
CA GLN A 529 -10.34 42.40 -8.23
C GLN A 529 -9.40 41.40 -8.92
N SER A 530 -8.38 41.94 -9.61
CA SER A 530 -7.31 41.16 -10.24
C SER A 530 -5.95 41.57 -9.70
N ALA A 531 -5.00 40.63 -9.68
CA ALA A 531 -3.61 40.94 -9.34
C ALA A 531 -3.02 42.00 -10.26
N SER A 532 -2.31 42.97 -9.68
CA SER A 532 -1.58 44.01 -10.43
C SER A 532 -0.46 43.41 -11.28
N GLU A 533 -0.04 44.12 -12.32
CA GLU A 533 1.10 43.73 -13.15
C GLU A 533 2.39 43.62 -12.33
N GLU A 534 2.56 44.49 -11.34
CA GLU A 534 3.68 44.44 -10.40
C GLU A 534 3.69 43.13 -9.60
N ALA A 535 2.55 42.72 -9.04
CA ALA A 535 2.44 41.46 -8.32
C ALA A 535 2.75 40.26 -9.24
N ARG A 536 2.29 40.29 -10.50
CA ARG A 536 2.61 39.26 -11.51
C ARG A 536 4.09 39.22 -11.82
N GLY A 537 4.73 40.38 -11.99
CA GLY A 537 6.17 40.49 -12.23
C GLY A 537 7.00 39.94 -11.07
N ILE A 538 6.60 40.23 -9.83
CA ILE A 538 7.25 39.68 -8.62
C ILE A 538 7.04 38.15 -8.55
N ALA A 539 5.83 37.65 -8.78
CA ALA A 539 5.55 36.21 -8.76
C ALA A 539 6.40 35.46 -9.81
N LEU A 540 6.49 36.00 -11.04
CA LEU A 540 7.31 35.46 -12.12
C LEU A 540 8.81 35.43 -11.76
N LYS A 541 9.31 36.46 -11.06
CA LYS A 541 10.69 36.51 -10.56
C LYS A 541 11.04 35.30 -9.66
N TYR A 542 10.07 34.81 -8.90
CA TYR A 542 10.22 33.61 -8.05
C TYR A 542 9.83 32.31 -8.76
N GLY A 543 9.49 32.37 -10.06
CA GLY A 543 9.14 31.23 -10.89
C GLY A 543 7.69 30.76 -10.77
N PHE A 544 6.78 31.58 -10.25
CA PHE A 544 5.34 31.33 -10.37
C PHE A 544 4.86 31.77 -11.75
N LYS A 545 4.38 30.82 -12.55
CA LYS A 545 3.95 31.08 -13.94
C LYS A 545 2.71 31.96 -14.05
N GLN A 546 1.83 31.90 -13.04
CA GLN A 546 0.59 32.64 -13.00
C GLN A 546 0.14 32.88 -11.55
N ILE A 547 -0.57 34.00 -11.33
CA ILE A 547 -1.29 34.23 -10.08
C ILE A 547 -2.72 33.71 -10.27
N PRO A 548 -3.21 32.82 -9.39
CA PRO A 548 -4.58 32.32 -9.45
C PRO A 548 -5.61 33.45 -9.39
N LYS A 549 -6.75 33.26 -10.06
CA LYS A 549 -7.88 34.19 -10.01
C LYS A 549 -8.33 34.39 -8.55
N GLY A 550 -8.62 35.63 -8.18
CA GLY A 550 -9.03 35.99 -6.81
C GLY A 550 -7.86 36.18 -5.84
N PHE A 551 -6.60 36.05 -6.28
CA PHE A 551 -5.42 36.23 -5.43
C PHE A 551 -4.48 37.30 -5.94
N THR A 552 -3.65 37.83 -5.02
CA THR A 552 -2.43 38.57 -5.32
C THR A 552 -1.23 37.88 -4.69
N PHE A 553 -0.04 38.15 -5.21
CA PHE A 553 1.22 37.64 -4.69
C PHE A 553 1.87 38.70 -3.80
N VAL A 554 2.26 38.30 -2.59
CA VAL A 554 2.89 39.20 -1.62
C VAL A 554 4.29 38.68 -1.31
N ASP A 555 5.29 39.44 -1.70
CA ASP A 555 6.66 39.29 -1.20
C ASP A 555 6.77 40.06 0.12
N SER A 556 6.99 39.33 1.20
CA SER A 556 6.99 39.90 2.55
C SER A 556 8.35 40.50 2.93
N PHE A 557 9.43 40.27 2.14
CA PHE A 557 10.79 40.42 2.68
C PHE A 557 11.94 40.88 1.77
N ILE A 558 11.72 41.43 0.57
CA ILE A 558 12.79 42.24 -0.04
C ILE A 558 12.84 43.65 0.61
N ARG A 559 13.56 43.75 1.74
CA ARG A 559 14.15 45.01 2.23
C ARG A 559 15.70 44.97 2.28
N GLY A 560 16.34 43.97 1.68
CA GLY A 560 17.80 43.86 1.55
C GLY A 560 18.21 43.65 0.10
N ASP A 561 19.30 44.31 -0.30
CA ASP A 561 19.97 44.38 -1.61
C ASP A 561 19.25 43.80 -2.85
N ARG A 562 18.97 44.70 -3.80
CA ARG A 562 18.32 44.43 -5.10
C ARG A 562 19.12 43.52 -6.05
N THR A 563 20.26 42.98 -5.62
CA THR A 563 21.24 42.26 -6.45
C THR A 563 21.29 40.74 -6.22
N ILE A 564 20.46 40.18 -5.32
CA ILE A 564 20.44 38.73 -5.09
C ILE A 564 19.71 38.04 -6.24
N ASP A 565 20.40 37.08 -6.88
CA ASP A 565 19.81 36.21 -7.89
C ASP A 565 18.70 35.35 -7.24
N PRO A 566 17.43 35.48 -7.68
CA PRO A 566 16.30 34.70 -7.17
C PRO A 566 16.51 33.19 -7.24
N SER A 567 17.39 32.71 -8.13
CA SER A 567 17.73 31.30 -8.27
C SER A 567 18.59 30.74 -7.12
N THR A 568 19.18 31.61 -6.30
CA THR A 568 20.10 31.26 -5.18
C THR A 568 19.46 31.36 -3.80
N VAL A 569 18.17 31.72 -3.73
CA VAL A 569 17.44 31.96 -2.49
C VAL A 569 16.83 30.66 -1.95
N HIS A 570 16.97 30.43 -0.65
CA HIS A 570 16.30 29.32 0.03
C HIS A 570 14.84 29.69 0.35
N VAL A 571 13.91 28.83 -0.10
CA VAL A 571 12.47 28.99 0.15
C VAL A 571 11.91 27.66 0.64
N SER A 572 11.26 27.69 1.81
CA SER A 572 10.43 26.57 2.28
C SER A 572 9.06 26.62 1.62
N ALA A 573 8.71 25.56 0.89
CA ALA A 573 7.40 25.42 0.27
C ALA A 573 6.30 25.24 1.33
N VAL A 574 6.62 24.61 2.47
CA VAL A 574 5.70 24.46 3.60
C VAL A 574 5.37 25.82 4.21
N ASP A 575 6.36 26.71 4.37
CA ASP A 575 6.13 28.07 4.88
C ASP A 575 5.23 28.89 3.94
N VAL A 576 5.46 28.82 2.62
CA VAL A 576 4.62 29.50 1.62
C VAL A 576 3.17 29.04 1.71
N LEU A 577 2.95 27.73 1.82
CA LEU A 577 1.63 27.14 1.97
C LEU A 577 0.97 27.58 3.28
N ALA A 578 1.67 27.44 4.41
CA ALA A 578 1.19 27.81 5.74
C ALA A 578 0.80 29.30 5.81
N HIS A 579 1.65 30.20 5.30
CA HIS A 579 1.34 31.62 5.27
C HIS A 579 0.14 31.94 4.36
N THR A 580 0.02 31.26 3.23
CA THR A 580 -1.12 31.43 2.32
C THR A 580 -2.42 30.98 2.99
N LEU A 581 -2.48 29.77 3.55
CA LEU A 581 -3.66 29.25 4.25
C LEU A 581 -4.10 30.18 5.39
N LYS A 582 -3.16 30.61 6.24
CA LYS A 582 -3.45 31.56 7.33
C LYS A 582 -4.07 32.86 6.83
N LYS A 583 -3.65 33.36 5.66
CA LYS A 583 -4.16 34.61 5.08
C LYS A 583 -5.51 34.45 4.39
N MET A 584 -5.86 33.24 3.96
CA MET A 584 -7.19 32.92 3.44
C MET A 584 -8.23 32.99 4.56
N ASP A 585 -7.94 32.37 5.71
CA ASP A 585 -8.84 32.34 6.88
C ASP A 585 -9.07 33.73 7.51
N THR A 586 -8.12 34.66 7.35
CA THR A 586 -8.21 36.00 7.96
C THR A 586 -9.29 36.85 7.26
N VAL A 587 -9.44 36.72 5.94
CA VAL A 587 -10.42 37.50 5.15
C VAL A 587 -11.84 36.96 5.34
N GLU A 588 -12.01 35.65 5.48
CA GLU A 588 -13.33 35.03 5.76
C GLU A 588 -13.89 35.48 7.12
N LYS A 589 -13.03 35.63 8.13
CA LYS A 589 -13.41 36.14 9.46
C LYS A 589 -13.75 37.63 9.44
N GLU A 590 -13.05 38.43 8.65
CA GLU A 590 -13.33 39.87 8.48
C GLU A 590 -14.65 40.12 7.72
N ILE A 591 -14.99 39.27 6.75
CA ILE A 591 -16.26 39.35 6.00
C ILE A 591 -17.44 38.85 6.86
N SER A 592 -17.25 37.77 7.62
CA SER A 592 -18.30 37.20 8.49
C SER A 592 -18.60 38.05 9.73
N SER A 593 -17.69 38.95 10.10
CA SER A 593 -17.86 39.88 11.24
C SER A 593 -18.36 41.27 10.83
N SER A 594 -18.58 41.49 9.53
CA SER A 594 -19.14 42.72 8.96
C SER A 594 -20.56 42.54 8.37
N LEU A 595 -21.12 41.34 8.54
CA LEU A 595 -22.55 41.01 8.45
C LEU A 595 -23.10 40.83 9.87
#